data_AF-A0A2G9TMZ3-F1
#
_entry.id   AF-A0A2G9TMZ3-F1
#
_cell.length_a   1.000
_cell.length_b   1.000
_cell.length_c   1.000
_cell.angle_alpha   90.00
_cell.angle_beta   90.00
_cell.angle_gamma   90.00
#
_symmetry.space_group_name_H-M   'P 1'
#
loop_
_entity.id
_entity.type
_entity.pdbx_description
1 polymer ?
#
loop_
_entity_poly.entity_id
_entity_poly.type
_entity_poly.pdbx_seq_one_letter_code
_entity_poly.pdbx_strand_id
1 'polypeptide(L)'
;MMTRSSFRLLSSQTGDEFTLKEFGEKYFGHRKAVFTEKLEIIDPDASPAIPIYREMSLKIYRDMTQLSIMDRVLYDSQRQGRISFYMTNFGEEATHVGSAAALKFEDLIYGQYREVGVLMWRNFPLENFMHQCYGNSKDIGKGRQMPVHYGSVEHNFVTISSPLTTQLPQAVGTAYAYKLTPNNDRVVVVYFGDGAASEGDAHAAFNFAATLDCPVIFFCRNNGYAISTPTSEQYGGDGIAGKGAGYGLHTIRSHEEVQEWTDKDHPIKRFKHYITEKGWWNDEEEKNWQKDVCHYL
;
A
#
# COMPACT_ATOMS: atom_id res chain seq x y z
N MET A 1 -18.17 38.99 -4.01
CA MET A 1 -17.32 38.90 -5.23
C MET A 1 -15.91 38.50 -4.79
N MET A 2 -15.65 37.20 -4.69
CA MET A 2 -14.32 36.56 -4.73
C MET A 2 -14.58 35.10 -5.10
N THR A 3 -14.26 34.77 -6.35
CA THR A 3 -14.57 33.52 -7.04
C THR A 3 -13.48 32.47 -6.80
N ARG A 4 -13.92 31.22 -6.69
CA ARG A 4 -13.15 29.97 -6.66
C ARG A 4 -11.78 30.07 -7.35
N SER A 5 -10.71 30.00 -6.57
CA SER A 5 -9.38 29.68 -7.08
C SER A 5 -9.35 28.20 -7.50
N SER A 6 -9.03 28.02 -8.77
CA SER A 6 -8.87 26.79 -9.52
C SER A 6 -8.02 25.74 -8.79
N PHE A 7 -8.55 24.51 -8.69
CA PHE A 7 -7.73 23.30 -8.65
C PHE A 7 -6.83 23.31 -9.90
N ARG A 8 -5.51 23.47 -9.73
CA ARG A 8 -4.55 23.21 -10.80
C ARG A 8 -4.33 21.71 -10.87
N LEU A 9 -4.87 21.07 -11.90
CA LEU A 9 -4.33 19.82 -12.41
C LEU A 9 -2.90 20.09 -12.86
N LEU A 10 -1.92 19.58 -12.12
CA LEU A 10 -0.55 19.49 -12.59
C LEU A 10 -0.52 18.41 -13.67
N SER A 11 -0.46 18.82 -14.93
CA SER A 11 -0.12 17.94 -16.05
C SER A 11 1.39 18.05 -16.27
N SER A 12 2.08 16.91 -16.19
CA SER A 12 3.47 16.80 -16.61
C SER A 12 3.50 16.46 -18.10
N GLN A 13 4.07 17.34 -18.91
CA GLN A 13 4.35 17.05 -20.34
C GLN A 13 5.64 16.24 -20.55
N THR A 14 6.25 15.78 -19.46
CA THR A 14 7.41 14.88 -19.46
C THR A 14 7.03 13.66 -18.63
N GLY A 15 6.33 12.72 -19.27
CA GLY A 15 5.91 11.48 -18.62
C GLY A 15 7.12 10.66 -18.18
N ASP A 16 7.32 10.57 -16.88
CA ASP A 16 7.86 9.40 -16.16
C ASP A 16 8.99 8.61 -16.85
N GLU A 17 10.11 9.25 -17.18
CA GLU A 17 11.36 8.52 -17.50
C GLU A 17 11.73 7.52 -16.38
N PHE A 18 11.35 7.81 -15.13
CA PHE A 18 11.58 6.98 -13.95
C PHE A 18 10.74 5.69 -13.96
N THR A 19 9.40 5.79 -14.03
CA THR A 19 8.48 4.64 -14.08
C THR A 19 8.73 3.78 -15.32
N LEU A 20 9.07 4.40 -16.45
CA LEU A 20 9.41 3.71 -17.70
C LEU A 20 10.70 2.90 -17.63
N LYS A 21 11.75 3.43 -17.00
CA LYS A 21 13.05 2.74 -16.89
C LYS A 21 12.96 1.55 -15.93
N GLU A 22 12.31 1.72 -14.78
CA GLU A 22 12.20 0.70 -13.75
C GLU A 22 11.26 -0.46 -14.16
N PHE A 23 10.10 -0.16 -14.75
CA PHE A 23 9.26 -1.21 -15.33
C PHE A 23 9.85 -1.80 -16.62
N GLY A 24 10.53 -0.97 -17.42
CA GLY A 24 11.24 -1.34 -18.66
C GLY A 24 12.26 -2.46 -18.46
N GLU A 25 13.23 -2.21 -17.59
CA GLU A 25 14.34 -3.14 -17.34
C GLU A 25 13.87 -4.44 -16.66
N LYS A 26 12.83 -4.38 -15.82
CA LYS A 26 12.36 -5.51 -15.02
C LYS A 26 11.29 -6.38 -15.69
N TYR A 27 10.38 -5.78 -16.46
CA TYR A 27 9.19 -6.48 -17.00
C TYR A 27 9.13 -6.49 -18.53
N PHE A 28 9.86 -5.63 -19.23
CA PHE A 28 9.73 -5.46 -20.69
C PHE A 28 10.95 -5.88 -21.52
N GLY A 29 12.09 -6.15 -20.90
CA GLY A 29 13.30 -6.60 -21.62
C GLY A 29 13.71 -5.59 -22.69
N HIS A 30 13.67 -5.99 -23.98
CA HIS A 30 14.00 -5.11 -25.12
C HIS A 30 12.80 -4.33 -25.69
N ARG A 31 11.60 -4.42 -25.10
CA ARG A 31 10.38 -3.80 -25.63
C ARG A 31 10.25 -2.34 -25.18
N LYS A 32 9.77 -1.48 -26.08
CA LYS A 32 9.60 -0.04 -25.83
C LYS A 32 8.30 0.20 -25.07
N ALA A 33 8.35 0.73 -23.85
CA ALA A 33 7.16 1.14 -23.09
C ALA A 33 6.84 2.63 -23.33
N VAL A 34 5.55 3.01 -23.29
CA VAL A 34 5.09 4.40 -23.44
C VAL A 34 3.97 4.67 -22.44
N PHE A 35 4.00 5.83 -21.78
CA PHE A 35 2.92 6.30 -20.91
C PHE A 35 1.86 7.01 -21.76
N THR A 36 0.58 6.62 -21.66
CA THR A 36 -0.52 7.23 -22.43
C THR A 36 -1.69 7.58 -21.51
N GLU A 37 -2.12 8.85 -21.52
CA GLU A 37 -3.29 9.34 -20.76
C GLU A 37 -4.64 8.87 -21.36
N LYS A 38 -4.64 8.43 -22.62
CA LYS A 38 -5.81 7.90 -23.34
C LYS A 38 -5.57 6.45 -23.74
N LEU A 39 -6.62 5.64 -23.61
CA LEU A 39 -6.63 4.24 -23.98
C LEU A 39 -6.87 4.10 -25.50
N GLU A 40 -5.86 4.40 -26.30
CA GLU A 40 -5.89 4.10 -27.74
C GLU A 40 -5.12 2.79 -27.99
N ILE A 41 -5.86 1.74 -28.37
CA ILE A 41 -5.27 0.49 -28.85
C ILE A 41 -4.76 0.77 -30.25
N ILE A 42 -3.46 1.05 -30.37
CA ILE A 42 -2.78 0.92 -31.66
C ILE A 42 -2.67 -0.58 -31.90
N ASP A 43 -3.17 -1.02 -33.06
CA ASP A 43 -3.15 -2.41 -33.56
C ASP A 43 -2.01 -3.26 -32.94
N PRO A 44 -2.33 -4.39 -32.26
CA PRO A 44 -1.34 -5.25 -31.59
C PRO A 44 -0.19 -5.72 -32.50
N ASP A 45 -0.42 -5.76 -33.81
CA ASP A 45 0.60 -6.13 -34.81
C ASP A 45 1.41 -4.92 -35.31
N ALA A 46 0.96 -3.69 -35.04
CA ALA A 46 1.58 -2.45 -35.50
C ALA A 46 2.41 -1.71 -34.43
N SER A 47 2.22 -2.01 -33.13
CA SER A 47 2.96 -1.34 -32.05
C SER A 47 3.52 -2.33 -31.01
N PRO A 48 4.85 -2.45 -30.84
CA PRO A 48 5.46 -3.32 -29.84
C PRO A 48 5.36 -2.78 -28.39
N ALA A 49 4.56 -1.74 -28.15
CA ALA A 49 4.48 -1.05 -26.88
C ALA A 49 3.33 -1.55 -26.02
N ILE A 50 3.64 -2.02 -24.82
CA ILE A 50 2.63 -2.38 -23.82
C ILE A 50 2.30 -1.13 -22.99
N PRO A 51 1.02 -0.74 -22.84
CA PRO A 51 0.67 0.38 -21.97
C PRO A 51 1.08 0.07 -20.52
N ILE A 52 1.88 0.94 -19.89
CA ILE A 52 2.33 0.76 -18.50
C ILE A 52 1.14 0.56 -17.55
N TYR A 53 0.02 1.24 -17.80
CA TYR A 53 -1.20 1.09 -17.02
C TYR A 53 -1.76 -0.33 -17.01
N ARG A 54 -1.67 -1.07 -18.13
CA ARG A 54 -2.11 -2.46 -18.19
C ARG A 54 -1.24 -3.32 -17.29
N GLU A 55 0.07 -3.22 -17.42
CA GLU A 55 1.02 -4.10 -16.73
C GLU A 55 1.11 -3.78 -15.24
N MET A 56 1.05 -2.49 -14.91
CA MET A 56 0.88 -2.05 -13.53
C MET A 56 -0.42 -2.59 -12.94
N SER A 57 -1.54 -2.54 -13.69
CA SER A 57 -2.81 -3.12 -13.23
C SER A 57 -2.70 -4.64 -13.05
N LEU A 58 -2.08 -5.36 -13.98
CA LEU A 58 -1.88 -6.80 -13.85
C LEU A 58 -0.99 -7.15 -12.66
N LYS A 59 0.08 -6.39 -12.42
CA LYS A 59 0.92 -6.55 -11.22
C LYS A 59 0.14 -6.27 -9.95
N ILE A 60 -0.65 -5.19 -9.89
CA ILE A 60 -1.49 -4.88 -8.73
C ILE A 60 -2.45 -6.05 -8.44
N TYR A 61 -3.11 -6.58 -9.48
CA TYR A 61 -4.01 -7.73 -9.33
C TYR A 61 -3.29 -8.99 -8.82
N ARG A 62 -2.12 -9.30 -9.39
CA ARG A 62 -1.26 -10.41 -8.97
C ARG A 62 -0.83 -10.27 -7.51
N ASP A 63 -0.33 -9.11 -7.11
CA ASP A 63 0.12 -8.89 -5.74
C ASP A 63 -1.04 -8.95 -4.74
N MET A 64 -2.23 -8.42 -5.07
CA MET A 64 -3.40 -8.55 -4.20
C MET A 64 -3.84 -10.01 -4.02
N THR A 65 -3.85 -10.78 -5.10
CA THR A 65 -4.24 -12.21 -5.04
C THR A 65 -3.18 -13.06 -4.34
N GLN A 66 -1.90 -12.80 -4.60
CA GLN A 66 -0.79 -13.46 -3.89
C GLN A 66 -0.81 -13.15 -2.40
N LEU A 67 -1.11 -11.91 -2.03
CA LEU A 67 -1.31 -11.52 -0.63
C LEU A 67 -2.44 -12.32 0.01
N SER A 68 -3.60 -12.40 -0.64
CA SER A 68 -4.76 -13.14 -0.15
C SER A 68 -4.48 -14.64 0.02
N ILE A 69 -3.72 -15.25 -0.90
CA ILE A 69 -3.33 -16.66 -0.81
C ILE A 69 -2.32 -16.89 0.33
N MET A 70 -1.28 -16.04 0.42
CA MET A 70 -0.30 -16.09 1.52
C MET A 70 -0.99 -15.94 2.88
N ASP A 71 -1.99 -15.06 2.97
CA ASP A 71 -2.77 -14.81 4.17
C ASP A 71 -3.47 -16.07 4.67
N ARG A 72 -4.08 -16.82 3.74
CA ARG A 72 -4.71 -18.11 4.04
C ARG A 72 -3.70 -19.16 4.48
N VAL A 73 -2.56 -19.27 3.80
CA VAL A 73 -1.51 -20.25 4.14
C VAL A 73 -0.95 -20.02 5.53
N LEU A 74 -0.65 -18.78 5.89
CA LEU A 74 -0.12 -18.43 7.21
C LEU A 74 -1.19 -18.52 8.29
N TYR A 75 -2.44 -18.15 8.00
CA TYR A 75 -3.57 -18.40 8.90
C TYR A 75 -3.73 -19.89 9.21
N ASP A 76 -3.73 -20.76 8.19
CA ASP A 76 -3.83 -22.20 8.37
C ASP A 76 -2.61 -22.76 9.12
N SER A 77 -1.42 -22.22 8.87
CA SER A 77 -0.20 -22.56 9.61
C SER A 77 -0.32 -22.20 11.11
N GLN A 78 -0.94 -21.07 11.43
CA GLN A 78 -1.26 -20.70 12.82
C GLN A 78 -2.25 -21.68 13.43
N ARG A 79 -3.31 -22.06 12.68
CA ARG A 79 -4.30 -23.06 13.13
C ARG A 79 -3.71 -24.44 13.42
N GLN A 80 -2.64 -24.80 12.69
CA GLN A 80 -1.89 -26.04 12.89
C GLN A 80 -0.84 -25.93 14.00
N GLY A 81 -0.69 -24.78 14.65
CA GLY A 81 0.29 -24.54 15.70
C GLY A 81 1.74 -24.44 15.21
N ARG A 82 1.95 -24.23 13.90
CA ARG A 82 3.29 -24.08 13.31
C ARG A 82 3.90 -22.70 13.56
N ILE A 83 3.05 -21.68 13.64
CA ILE A 83 3.42 -20.32 14.03
C ILE A 83 2.54 -19.88 15.20
N SER A 84 3.07 -19.02 16.06
CA SER A 84 2.41 -18.62 17.31
C SER A 84 1.26 -17.63 17.10
N PHE A 85 1.39 -16.77 16.09
CA PHE A 85 0.49 -15.65 15.84
C PHE A 85 0.43 -15.33 14.35
N TYR A 86 -0.73 -14.86 13.88
CA TYR A 86 -0.87 -14.33 12.53
C TYR A 86 -2.07 -13.39 12.46
N MET A 87 -1.98 -12.35 11.62
CA MET A 87 -3.05 -11.39 11.38
C MET A 87 -3.42 -11.37 9.91
N THR A 88 -4.71 -11.57 9.64
CA THR A 88 -5.23 -11.55 8.29
C THR A 88 -5.34 -10.13 7.76
N ASN A 89 -5.35 -10.00 6.43
CA ASN A 89 -5.38 -8.74 5.70
C ASN A 89 -6.57 -8.70 4.72
N PHE A 90 -7.48 -9.66 4.87
CA PHE A 90 -8.65 -9.85 4.01
C PHE A 90 -9.49 -8.58 3.89
N GLY A 91 -9.77 -8.17 2.65
CA GLY A 91 -10.55 -6.98 2.33
C GLY A 91 -9.74 -5.68 2.32
N GLU A 92 -8.49 -5.69 2.79
CA GLU A 92 -7.62 -4.50 2.82
C GLU A 92 -6.53 -4.53 1.73
N GLU A 93 -6.49 -5.55 0.86
CA GLU A 93 -5.39 -5.79 -0.08
C GLU A 93 -5.15 -4.60 -1.02
N ALA A 94 -6.23 -4.02 -1.55
CA ALA A 94 -6.17 -2.85 -2.43
C ALA A 94 -5.56 -1.63 -1.73
N THR A 95 -5.80 -1.47 -0.42
CA THR A 95 -5.25 -0.35 0.35
C THR A 95 -3.74 -0.47 0.52
N HIS A 96 -3.17 -1.68 0.51
CA HIS A 96 -1.72 -1.87 0.61
C HIS A 96 -1.06 -1.72 -0.74
N VAL A 97 -1.54 -2.47 -1.73
CA VAL A 97 -0.89 -2.57 -3.03
C VAL A 97 -1.09 -1.27 -3.81
N GLY A 98 -2.29 -0.69 -3.76
CA GLY A 98 -2.60 0.56 -4.45
C GLY A 98 -1.83 1.76 -3.88
N SER A 99 -1.72 1.87 -2.56
CA SER A 99 -0.94 2.93 -1.93
C SER A 99 0.57 2.77 -2.19
N ALA A 100 1.09 1.53 -2.13
CA ALA A 100 2.48 1.26 -2.45
C ALA A 100 2.83 1.53 -3.92
N ALA A 101 1.90 1.26 -4.85
CA ALA A 101 2.06 1.52 -6.27
C ALA A 101 2.12 3.01 -6.62
N ALA A 102 1.57 3.88 -5.77
CA ALA A 102 1.62 5.33 -5.94
C ALA A 102 2.92 5.97 -5.42
N LEU A 103 3.82 5.19 -4.82
CA LEU A 103 5.06 5.67 -4.20
C LEU A 103 6.28 5.20 -4.98
N LYS A 104 7.37 5.97 -4.89
CA LYS A 104 8.69 5.53 -5.39
C LYS A 104 9.27 4.47 -4.46
N PHE A 105 10.09 3.57 -4.98
CA PHE A 105 10.74 2.54 -4.18
C PHE A 105 11.73 3.12 -3.15
N GLU A 106 12.22 4.34 -3.36
CA GLU A 106 13.09 5.08 -2.44
C GLU A 106 12.34 5.78 -1.31
N ASP A 107 11.02 5.96 -1.45
CA ASP A 107 10.19 6.51 -0.38
C ASP A 107 10.13 5.55 0.80
N LEU A 108 10.17 6.12 2.00
CA LEU A 108 10.26 5.35 3.23
C LEU A 108 8.87 5.03 3.79
N ILE A 109 8.69 3.77 4.16
CA ILE A 109 7.45 3.25 4.68
C ILE A 109 7.57 2.94 6.16
N TYR A 110 6.63 3.49 6.95
CA TYR A 110 6.33 3.06 8.30
C TYR A 110 4.99 2.32 8.30
N GLY A 111 5.05 0.99 8.38
CA GLY A 111 3.85 0.16 8.52
C GLY A 111 3.41 -0.03 9.96
N GLN A 112 2.22 -0.60 10.12
CA GLN A 112 1.80 -1.33 11.31
C GLN A 112 1.91 -2.83 11.00
N TYR A 113 1.22 -3.69 11.75
CA TYR A 113 1.30 -5.15 11.63
C TYR A 113 0.43 -5.77 10.51
N ARG A 114 -0.28 -4.98 9.70
CA ARG A 114 -1.22 -5.49 8.69
C ARG A 114 -0.89 -5.00 7.26
N GLU A 115 0.16 -4.21 7.07
CA GLU A 115 0.51 -3.59 5.77
C GLU A 115 1.49 -4.44 4.95
N VAL A 116 1.49 -5.76 5.13
CA VAL A 116 2.44 -6.69 4.48
C VAL A 116 2.35 -6.66 2.94
N GLY A 117 1.20 -6.26 2.40
CA GLY A 117 1.01 -6.06 0.96
C GLY A 117 1.91 -4.97 0.34
N VAL A 118 2.37 -4.01 1.14
CA VAL A 118 3.33 -2.98 0.69
C VAL A 118 4.69 -3.60 0.40
N LEU A 119 5.15 -4.50 1.27
CA LEU A 119 6.37 -5.28 1.04
C LEU A 119 6.23 -6.21 -0.17
N MET A 120 5.05 -6.83 -0.33
CA MET A 120 4.77 -7.68 -1.50
C MET A 120 4.85 -6.89 -2.81
N TRP A 121 4.22 -5.71 -2.87
CA TRP A 121 4.35 -4.80 -4.01
C TRP A 121 5.81 -4.47 -4.30
N ARG A 122 6.59 -4.25 -3.24
CA ARG A 122 8.01 -3.92 -3.33
C ARG A 122 8.91 -5.12 -3.68
N ASN A 123 8.33 -6.28 -3.94
CA ASN A 123 9.02 -7.54 -4.30
C ASN A 123 9.83 -8.14 -3.15
N PHE A 124 9.41 -7.92 -1.91
CA PHE A 124 9.98 -8.63 -0.77
C PHE A 124 9.78 -10.14 -0.96
N PRO A 125 10.86 -10.96 -0.88
CA PRO A 125 10.76 -12.39 -1.17
C PRO A 125 9.74 -13.10 -0.28
N LEU A 126 8.91 -13.95 -0.89
CA LEU A 126 7.88 -14.71 -0.16
C LEU A 126 8.47 -15.53 1.00
N GLU A 127 9.62 -16.15 0.75
CA GLU A 127 10.35 -16.93 1.74
C GLU A 127 10.70 -16.12 2.98
N ASN A 128 10.97 -14.81 2.85
CA ASN A 128 11.30 -13.96 3.98
C ASN A 128 10.08 -13.66 4.86
N PHE A 129 8.86 -13.58 4.29
CA PHE A 129 7.64 -13.54 5.10
C PHE A 129 7.52 -14.81 5.95
N MET A 130 7.74 -15.98 5.32
CA MET A 130 7.71 -17.27 6.01
C MET A 130 8.81 -17.36 7.08
N HIS A 131 10.03 -16.91 6.78
CA HIS A 131 11.15 -16.93 7.71
C HIS A 131 10.84 -16.12 8.97
N GLN A 132 10.28 -14.91 8.81
CA GLN A 132 9.88 -14.05 9.92
C GLN A 132 8.74 -14.67 10.74
N CYS A 133 7.68 -15.16 10.08
CA CYS A 133 6.55 -15.76 10.80
C CYS A 133 6.91 -17.03 11.57
N TYR A 134 7.84 -17.83 11.05
CA TYR A 134 8.32 -19.03 11.73
C TYR A 134 9.45 -18.75 12.73
N GLY A 135 10.02 -17.54 12.72
CA GLY A 135 11.16 -17.18 13.57
C GLY A 135 12.38 -18.10 13.37
N ASN A 136 12.60 -18.56 12.14
CA ASN A 136 13.65 -19.54 11.85
C ASN A 136 15.04 -18.90 11.68
N SER A 137 16.08 -19.70 11.47
CA SER A 137 17.46 -19.22 11.35
C SER A 137 17.74 -18.31 10.15
N LYS A 138 16.84 -18.27 9.17
CA LYS A 138 16.91 -17.39 7.99
C LYS A 138 16.10 -16.10 8.17
N ASP A 139 15.42 -15.90 9.29
CA ASP A 139 14.77 -14.64 9.59
C ASP A 139 15.81 -13.52 9.69
N ILE A 140 15.63 -12.48 8.87
CA ILE A 140 16.44 -11.25 8.88
C ILE A 140 16.38 -10.59 10.28
N GLY A 141 15.21 -10.66 10.93
CA GLY A 141 14.97 -10.19 12.30
C GLY A 141 15.57 -11.08 13.39
N LYS A 142 16.12 -12.24 13.03
CA LYS A 142 16.75 -13.23 13.93
C LYS A 142 15.81 -13.76 15.02
N GLY A 143 14.51 -13.86 14.73
CA GLY A 143 13.49 -14.35 15.67
C GLY A 143 13.30 -13.47 16.91
N ARG A 144 13.75 -12.20 16.85
CA ARG A 144 13.67 -11.28 18.01
C ARG A 144 12.28 -10.72 18.25
N GLN A 145 11.46 -10.69 17.19
CA GLN A 145 10.09 -10.19 17.24
C GLN A 145 9.12 -11.35 17.06
N MET A 146 7.89 -11.15 17.50
CA MET A 146 6.80 -12.07 17.21
C MET A 146 6.46 -12.07 15.69
N PRO A 147 5.73 -13.09 15.20
CA PRO A 147 5.27 -13.10 13.81
C PRO A 147 4.53 -11.81 13.44
N VAL A 148 4.58 -11.44 12.15
CA VAL A 148 4.01 -10.22 11.53
C VAL A 148 4.76 -8.91 11.76
N HIS A 149 5.89 -8.93 12.47
CA HIS A 149 6.77 -7.78 12.66
C HIS A 149 7.88 -7.71 11.60
N TYR A 150 7.46 -7.58 10.35
CA TYR A 150 8.36 -7.48 9.20
C TYR A 150 9.15 -6.16 9.21
N GLY A 151 10.31 -6.17 8.56
CA GLY A 151 11.15 -5.01 8.34
C GLY A 151 12.19 -5.30 7.26
N SER A 152 12.50 -4.32 6.43
CA SER A 152 13.53 -4.45 5.39
C SER A 152 14.11 -3.10 5.00
N VAL A 153 15.40 -2.92 5.30
CA VAL A 153 16.16 -1.73 4.89
C VAL A 153 16.22 -1.63 3.36
N GLU A 154 16.42 -2.76 2.68
CA GLU A 154 16.51 -2.82 1.21
C GLU A 154 15.22 -2.33 0.52
N HIS A 155 14.07 -2.59 1.14
CA HIS A 155 12.76 -2.23 0.57
C HIS A 155 12.23 -0.88 1.11
N ASN A 156 13.07 -0.13 1.83
CA ASN A 156 12.69 1.09 2.54
C ASN A 156 11.44 0.91 3.40
N PHE A 157 11.40 -0.19 4.17
CA PHE A 157 10.30 -0.50 5.08
C PHE A 157 10.84 -0.66 6.50
N VAL A 158 10.46 0.27 7.37
CA VAL A 158 10.92 0.30 8.76
C VAL A 158 10.33 -0.88 9.52
N THR A 159 11.15 -1.55 10.33
CA THR A 159 10.72 -2.70 11.13
C THR A 159 9.54 -2.33 12.03
N ILE A 160 8.50 -3.14 11.95
CA ILE A 160 7.26 -2.93 12.71
C ILE A 160 7.53 -3.04 14.22
N SER A 161 6.84 -2.18 14.96
CA SER A 161 6.81 -2.13 16.41
C SER A 161 5.42 -2.54 16.91
N SER A 162 5.34 -3.22 18.06
CA SER A 162 4.04 -3.65 18.64
C SER A 162 3.19 -2.51 19.19
N PRO A 163 3.74 -1.55 19.97
CA PRO A 163 2.95 -0.47 20.54
C PRO A 163 2.39 0.41 19.42
N LEU A 164 1.07 0.58 19.44
CA LEU A 164 0.36 1.39 18.45
C LEU A 164 0.92 2.80 18.41
N THR A 165 0.86 3.40 17.23
CA THR A 165 1.21 4.80 16.93
C THR A 165 2.63 5.27 17.16
N THR A 166 3.50 4.50 17.82
CA THR A 166 4.90 4.89 18.03
C THR A 166 5.63 5.21 16.72
N GLN A 167 5.23 4.58 15.62
CA GLN A 167 5.76 4.81 14.28
C GLN A 167 5.36 6.17 13.69
N LEU A 168 4.27 6.80 14.14
CA LEU A 168 3.77 8.07 13.60
C LEU A 168 4.73 9.23 13.86
N PRO A 169 5.10 9.56 15.11
CA PRO A 169 6.05 10.64 15.37
C PRO A 169 7.45 10.31 14.81
N GLN A 170 7.83 9.02 14.76
CA GLN A 170 9.08 8.60 14.11
C GLN A 170 9.07 8.92 12.60
N ALA A 171 7.98 8.61 11.91
CA ALA A 171 7.79 8.93 10.49
C ALA A 171 7.85 10.44 10.23
N VAL A 172 7.21 11.23 11.08
CA VAL A 172 7.25 12.70 10.98
C VAL A 172 8.66 13.24 11.20
N GLY A 173 9.40 12.69 12.17
CA GLY A 173 10.81 13.03 12.39
C GLY A 173 11.68 12.75 11.18
N THR A 174 11.49 11.58 10.54
CA THR A 174 12.21 11.23 9.30
C THR A 174 11.81 12.13 8.13
N ALA A 175 10.52 12.44 7.98
CA ALA A 175 10.04 13.36 6.96
C ALA A 175 10.64 14.76 7.14
N TYR A 176 10.74 15.24 8.39
CA TYR A 176 11.39 16.50 8.69
C TYR A 176 12.88 16.47 8.34
N ALA A 177 13.58 15.37 8.64
CA ALA A 177 14.97 15.19 8.21
C ALA A 177 15.12 15.21 6.68
N TYR A 178 14.18 14.60 5.95
CA TYR A 178 14.17 14.64 4.48
C TYR A 178 13.97 16.07 3.96
N LYS A 179 13.04 16.84 4.54
CA LYS A 179 12.83 18.26 4.22
C LYS A 179 14.09 19.11 4.42
N LEU A 180 14.87 18.84 5.47
CA LEU A 180 16.10 19.56 5.76
C LEU A 180 17.28 19.15 4.88
N THR A 181 17.18 18.01 4.19
CA THR A 181 18.25 17.48 3.35
C THR A 181 18.19 18.12 1.95
N PRO A 182 19.24 18.84 1.49
CA PRO A 182 19.24 19.44 0.16
C PRO A 182 19.07 18.39 -0.94
N ASN A 183 18.30 18.72 -1.98
CA ASN A 183 18.04 17.87 -3.15
C ASN A 183 17.41 16.50 -2.80
N ASN A 184 16.62 16.43 -1.73
CA ASN A 184 15.84 15.25 -1.39
C ASN A 184 14.38 15.45 -1.80
N ASP A 185 13.89 14.59 -2.67
CA ASP A 185 12.52 14.59 -3.19
C ASP A 185 11.65 13.45 -2.61
N ARG A 186 12.19 12.69 -1.64
CA ARG A 186 11.51 11.56 -1.02
C ARG A 186 10.43 12.01 -0.05
N VAL A 187 9.38 11.20 0.02
CA VAL A 187 8.34 11.33 1.04
C VAL A 187 8.41 10.18 2.04
N VAL A 188 7.76 10.37 3.19
CA VAL A 188 7.55 9.30 4.15
C VAL A 188 6.06 8.98 4.20
N VAL A 189 5.70 7.70 4.10
CA VAL A 189 4.32 7.26 4.30
C VAL A 189 4.24 6.47 5.59
N VAL A 190 3.25 6.80 6.42
CA VAL A 190 2.97 6.10 7.66
C VAL A 190 1.55 5.60 7.69
N TYR A 191 1.40 4.30 7.95
CA TYR A 191 0.13 3.62 8.03
C TYR A 191 -0.31 3.46 9.49
N PHE A 192 -1.62 3.55 9.70
CA PHE A 192 -2.26 3.37 11.00
C PHE A 192 -3.74 3.04 10.83
N GLY A 193 -4.32 2.35 11.82
CA GLY A 193 -5.75 2.07 11.88
C GLY A 193 -6.59 3.21 12.46
N ASP A 194 -7.91 3.12 12.31
CA ASP A 194 -8.88 4.01 12.97
C ASP A 194 -8.74 4.00 14.50
N GLY A 195 -8.48 2.83 15.10
CA GLY A 195 -8.17 2.71 16.52
C GLY A 195 -6.95 3.51 16.96
N ALA A 196 -5.87 3.36 16.20
CA ALA A 196 -4.60 4.03 16.44
C ALA A 196 -4.73 5.57 16.38
N ALA A 197 -5.68 6.11 15.60
CA ALA A 197 -5.92 7.54 15.53
C ALA A 197 -6.43 8.19 16.84
N SER A 198 -6.76 7.40 17.86
CA SER A 198 -7.13 7.89 19.20
C SER A 198 -5.98 7.91 20.20
N GLU A 199 -4.82 7.35 19.86
CA GLU A 199 -3.63 7.39 20.72
C GLU A 199 -3.00 8.79 20.75
N GLY A 200 -2.32 9.12 21.85
CA GLY A 200 -1.68 10.43 22.05
C GLY A 200 -0.59 10.73 21.03
N ASP A 201 0.17 9.72 20.60
CA ASP A 201 1.24 9.88 19.62
C ASP A 201 0.70 10.29 18.24
N ALA A 202 -0.54 9.91 17.89
CA ALA A 202 -1.18 10.38 16.66
C ALA A 202 -1.43 11.90 16.70
N HIS A 203 -1.94 12.42 17.82
CA HIS A 203 -2.10 13.86 18.04
C HIS A 203 -0.76 14.60 17.91
N ALA A 204 0.27 14.11 18.58
CA ALA A 204 1.60 14.70 18.54
C ALA A 204 2.18 14.70 17.12
N ALA A 205 2.04 13.60 16.38
CA ALA A 205 2.52 13.47 15.01
C ALA A 205 1.79 14.43 14.05
N PHE A 206 0.46 14.52 14.12
CA PHE A 206 -0.31 15.42 13.26
C PHE A 206 0.06 16.89 13.51
N ASN A 207 0.15 17.28 14.79
CA ASN A 207 0.55 18.63 15.15
C ASN A 207 1.98 18.96 14.67
N PHE A 208 2.91 18.03 14.86
CA PHE A 208 4.31 18.22 14.49
C PHE A 208 4.48 18.33 12.96
N ALA A 209 3.82 17.45 12.21
CA ALA A 209 3.84 17.46 10.75
C ALA A 209 3.24 18.73 10.16
N ALA A 210 2.11 19.20 10.72
CA ALA A 210 1.46 20.42 10.27
C ALA A 210 2.30 21.68 10.58
N THR A 211 2.80 21.80 11.81
CA THR A 211 3.57 22.98 12.24
C THR A 211 4.86 23.16 11.45
N LEU A 212 5.46 22.06 11.01
CA LEU A 212 6.72 22.06 10.27
C LEU A 212 6.57 21.78 8.78
N ASP A 213 5.36 21.71 8.24
CA ASP A 213 5.06 21.30 6.86
C ASP A 213 5.93 20.12 6.40
N CYS A 214 5.86 19.00 7.13
CA CYS A 214 6.65 17.81 6.84
C CYS A 214 6.13 17.07 5.58
N PRO A 215 7.02 16.52 4.72
CA PRO A 215 6.64 15.71 3.55
C PRO A 215 6.22 14.29 3.96
N VAL A 216 5.11 14.19 4.68
CA VAL A 216 4.58 12.93 5.23
C VAL A 216 3.16 12.68 4.76
N ILE A 217 2.87 11.43 4.40
CA ILE A 217 1.52 10.95 4.09
C ILE A 217 1.04 10.09 5.25
N PHE A 218 -0.02 10.54 5.91
CA PHE A 218 -0.74 9.78 6.92
C PHE A 218 -1.81 8.93 6.25
N PHE A 219 -1.55 7.62 6.10
CA PHE A 219 -2.47 6.69 5.47
C PHE A 219 -3.31 5.95 6.52
N CYS A 220 -4.51 6.46 6.80
CA CYS A 220 -5.43 5.85 7.75
C CYS A 220 -6.23 4.72 7.09
N ARG A 221 -6.05 3.48 7.54
CA ARG A 221 -6.92 2.35 7.17
C ARG A 221 -8.04 2.23 8.17
N ASN A 222 -9.20 2.78 7.80
CA ASN A 222 -10.40 2.68 8.61
C ASN A 222 -11.23 1.49 8.15
N ASN A 223 -11.14 0.37 8.87
CA ASN A 223 -11.90 -0.85 8.57
C ASN A 223 -13.14 -0.99 9.49
N GLY A 224 -13.45 0.05 10.26
CA GLY A 224 -14.62 0.11 11.12
C GLY A 224 -14.40 -0.42 12.55
N TYR A 225 -13.26 -1.04 12.85
CA TYR A 225 -13.00 -1.69 14.14
C TYR A 225 -11.54 -1.64 14.62
N ALA A 226 -11.37 -1.42 15.92
CA ALA A 226 -10.14 -1.68 16.65
C ALA A 226 -10.29 -2.95 17.50
N ILE A 227 -9.90 -4.09 16.95
CA ILE A 227 -10.09 -5.44 17.54
C ILE A 227 -11.58 -5.78 17.73
N SER A 228 -12.19 -5.28 18.80
CA SER A 228 -13.62 -5.46 19.12
C SER A 228 -14.35 -4.13 19.27
N THR A 229 -13.62 -3.01 19.34
CA THR A 229 -14.20 -1.68 19.54
C THR A 229 -14.63 -1.11 18.19
N PRO A 230 -15.94 -0.88 17.95
CA PRO A 230 -16.39 -0.26 16.72
C PRO A 230 -15.99 1.22 16.67
N THR A 231 -15.83 1.78 15.48
CA THR A 231 -15.48 3.20 15.29
C THR A 231 -16.40 4.18 16.02
N SER A 232 -17.68 3.85 16.19
CA SER A 232 -18.65 4.65 16.96
C SER A 232 -18.30 4.78 18.45
N GLU A 233 -17.53 3.85 19.00
CA GLU A 233 -17.00 3.90 20.37
C GLU A 233 -15.55 4.40 20.41
N GLN A 234 -14.90 4.53 19.25
CA GLN A 234 -13.50 4.94 19.13
C GLN A 234 -13.33 6.46 19.08
N TYR A 235 -14.26 7.16 18.42
CA TYR A 235 -14.28 8.62 18.28
C TYR A 235 -15.69 9.14 18.01
N GLY A 236 -16.00 10.36 18.46
CA GLY A 236 -17.33 10.96 18.30
C GLY A 236 -17.59 11.65 16.95
N GLY A 237 -16.57 11.76 16.09
CA GLY A 237 -16.68 12.42 14.78
C GLY A 237 -17.00 11.46 13.64
N ASP A 238 -17.33 12.01 12.47
CA ASP A 238 -17.48 11.24 11.24
C ASP A 238 -16.09 10.94 10.63
N GLY A 239 -15.41 9.94 11.20
CA GLY A 239 -14.15 9.40 10.71
C GLY A 239 -12.90 10.20 11.06
N ILE A 240 -11.76 9.63 10.69
CA ILE A 240 -10.43 10.19 11.01
C ILE A 240 -10.10 11.43 10.17
N ALA A 241 -10.64 11.53 8.96
CA ALA A 241 -10.43 12.67 8.06
C ALA A 241 -10.77 14.02 8.72
N GLY A 242 -11.82 14.07 9.54
CA GLY A 242 -12.21 15.28 10.27
C GLY A 242 -11.11 15.82 11.20
N LYS A 243 -10.22 14.95 11.70
CA LYS A 243 -9.08 15.36 12.52
C LYS A 243 -8.06 16.18 11.72
N GLY A 244 -7.80 15.82 10.45
CA GLY A 244 -6.75 16.45 9.65
C GLY A 244 -6.96 17.95 9.45
N ALA A 245 -8.19 18.37 9.13
CA ALA A 245 -8.53 19.79 9.00
C ALA A 245 -8.29 20.58 10.32
N GLY A 246 -8.50 19.94 11.47
CA GLY A 246 -8.24 20.54 12.78
C GLY A 246 -6.76 20.86 13.05
N TYR A 247 -5.83 20.15 12.40
CA TYR A 247 -4.40 20.46 12.45
C TYR A 247 -3.92 21.33 11.28
N GLY A 248 -4.79 21.65 10.30
CA GLY A 248 -4.38 22.30 9.06
C GLY A 248 -3.73 21.36 8.04
N LEU A 249 -3.90 20.04 8.19
CA LEU A 249 -3.41 19.06 7.23
C LEU A 249 -4.36 18.96 6.01
N HIS A 250 -3.78 18.78 4.82
CA HIS A 250 -4.54 18.42 3.63
C HIS A 250 -5.09 17.00 3.79
N THR A 251 -6.41 16.87 3.71
CA THR A 251 -7.10 15.60 3.95
C THR A 251 -7.89 15.18 2.72
N ILE A 252 -7.79 13.89 2.39
CA ILE A 252 -8.62 13.25 1.36
C ILE A 252 -9.43 12.14 2.04
N ARG A 253 -10.75 12.22 1.91
CA ARG A 253 -11.70 11.13 2.19
C ARG A 253 -12.90 11.36 1.29
N SER A 254 -13.08 10.55 0.26
CA SER A 254 -14.26 10.64 -0.59
C SER A 254 -15.45 9.99 0.11
N HIS A 255 -16.45 10.80 0.45
CA HIS A 255 -17.66 10.33 1.15
C HIS A 255 -18.52 9.42 0.27
N GLU A 256 -18.66 9.79 -1.01
CA GLU A 256 -19.37 9.01 -2.04
C GLU A 256 -18.68 7.66 -2.28
N GLU A 257 -17.35 7.65 -2.31
CA GLU A 257 -16.56 6.43 -2.46
C GLU A 257 -16.70 5.51 -1.23
N VAL A 258 -16.63 6.04 -0.01
CA VAL A 258 -16.81 5.19 1.19
C VAL A 258 -18.18 4.49 1.19
N GLN A 259 -19.23 5.20 0.79
CA GLN A 259 -20.59 4.64 0.78
C GLN A 259 -20.79 3.63 -0.35
N GLU A 260 -20.30 3.93 -1.56
CA GLU A 260 -20.34 3.01 -2.69
C GLU A 260 -19.53 1.73 -2.44
N TRP A 261 -18.42 1.80 -1.69
CA TRP A 261 -17.54 0.65 -1.45
C TRP A 261 -18.00 -0.21 -0.28
N THR A 262 -18.80 0.33 0.63
CA THR A 262 -19.45 -0.44 1.71
C THR A 262 -20.49 -1.42 1.16
N ASP A 263 -21.16 -1.04 0.07
CA ASP A 263 -22.22 -1.85 -0.56
C ASP A 263 -21.70 -2.85 -1.62
N LYS A 264 -20.41 -2.80 -1.97
CA LYS A 264 -19.82 -3.56 -3.09
C LYS A 264 -18.93 -4.73 -2.66
N ASP A 265 -18.81 -5.70 -3.55
CA ASP A 265 -18.00 -6.93 -3.43
C ASP A 265 -16.51 -6.70 -3.10
N HIS A 266 -15.80 -7.76 -2.68
CA HIS A 266 -14.37 -7.77 -2.33
C HIS A 266 -13.46 -7.05 -3.35
N PRO A 267 -12.43 -6.28 -2.93
CA PRO A 267 -11.59 -5.46 -3.83
C PRO A 267 -10.97 -6.26 -4.99
N ILE A 268 -10.48 -7.47 -4.72
CA ILE A 268 -9.94 -8.37 -5.75
C ILE A 268 -10.97 -8.70 -6.83
N LYS A 269 -12.22 -9.03 -6.46
CA LYS A 269 -13.27 -9.37 -7.43
C LYS A 269 -13.61 -8.18 -8.31
N ARG A 270 -13.71 -6.99 -7.69
CA ARG A 270 -13.99 -5.73 -8.40
C ARG A 270 -12.90 -5.41 -9.41
N PHE A 271 -11.64 -5.53 -8.99
CA PHE A 271 -10.53 -5.24 -9.88
C PHE A 271 -10.40 -6.28 -10.99
N LYS A 272 -10.67 -7.58 -10.70
CA LYS A 272 -10.78 -8.64 -11.70
C LYS A 272 -11.81 -8.29 -12.78
N HIS A 273 -13.02 -7.91 -12.36
CA HIS A 273 -14.08 -7.52 -13.30
C HIS A 273 -13.62 -6.42 -14.22
N TYR A 274 -13.00 -5.36 -13.67
CA TYR A 274 -12.46 -4.26 -14.44
C TYR A 274 -11.40 -4.71 -15.47
N ILE A 275 -10.39 -5.49 -15.07
CA ILE A 275 -9.33 -5.93 -15.99
C ILE A 275 -9.84 -6.93 -17.04
N THR A 276 -10.85 -7.73 -16.72
CA THR A 276 -11.50 -8.65 -17.68
C THR A 276 -12.37 -7.89 -18.67
N GLU A 277 -13.15 -6.89 -18.24
CA GLU A 277 -13.91 -6.01 -19.15
C GLU A 277 -13.00 -5.26 -20.14
N LYS A 278 -11.77 -4.95 -19.73
CA LYS A 278 -10.75 -4.35 -20.59
C LYS A 278 -10.05 -5.35 -21.53
N GLY A 279 -10.34 -6.65 -21.42
CA GLY A 279 -9.68 -7.71 -22.18
C GLY A 279 -8.22 -7.93 -21.79
N TRP A 280 -7.80 -7.50 -20.60
CA TRP A 280 -6.42 -7.62 -20.13
C TRP A 280 -6.15 -8.89 -19.35
N TRP A 281 -7.20 -9.55 -18.87
CA TRP A 281 -7.16 -10.76 -18.05
C TRP A 281 -8.29 -11.71 -18.43
N ASN A 282 -7.99 -12.99 -18.54
CA ASN A 282 -8.96 -14.04 -18.86
C ASN A 282 -8.89 -15.27 -17.94
N ASP A 283 -9.81 -16.21 -18.11
CA ASP A 283 -9.93 -17.40 -17.26
C ASP A 283 -8.74 -18.37 -17.38
N GLU A 284 -8.06 -18.41 -18.52
CA GLU A 284 -6.86 -19.24 -18.70
C GLU A 284 -5.67 -18.62 -17.93
N GLU A 285 -5.47 -17.32 -18.06
CA GLU A 285 -4.47 -16.56 -17.29
C GLU A 285 -4.73 -16.66 -15.79
N GLU A 286 -5.99 -16.59 -15.36
CA GLU A 286 -6.38 -16.79 -13.97
C GLU A 286 -5.99 -18.17 -13.46
N LYS A 287 -6.32 -19.24 -14.20
CA LYS A 287 -5.99 -20.61 -13.80
C LYS A 287 -4.49 -20.85 -13.72
N ASN A 288 -3.73 -20.33 -14.69
CA ASN A 288 -2.28 -20.43 -14.71
C ASN A 288 -1.69 -19.69 -13.51
N TRP A 289 -2.13 -18.46 -13.26
CA TRP A 289 -1.69 -17.66 -12.12
C TRP A 289 -1.99 -18.32 -10.77
N GLN A 290 -3.21 -18.82 -10.58
CA GLN A 290 -3.59 -19.52 -9.36
C GLN A 290 -2.72 -20.76 -9.13
N LYS A 291 -2.41 -21.51 -10.20
CA LYS A 291 -1.53 -22.68 -10.11
C LYS A 291 -0.11 -22.29 -9.72
N ASP A 292 0.43 -21.24 -10.33
CA ASP A 292 1.79 -20.77 -10.06
C ASP A 292 1.92 -20.29 -8.61
N VAL A 293 1.02 -19.42 -8.14
CA VAL A 293 1.06 -18.92 -6.76
C VAL A 293 0.90 -20.05 -5.74
N CYS A 294 0.00 -21.00 -5.98
CA CYS A 294 -0.15 -22.17 -5.11
C CYS A 294 1.05 -23.12 -5.14
N HIS A 295 1.87 -23.10 -6.20
CA HIS A 295 3.09 -23.90 -6.27
C HIS A 295 4.26 -23.24 -5.55
N TYR A 296 4.27 -21.90 -5.47
CA TYR A 296 5.31 -21.13 -4.78
C TYR A 296 5.12 -21.02 -3.26
N LEU A 297 3.89 -21.20 -2.77
CA LEU A 297 3.52 -21.12 -1.34
C LEU A 297 3.33 -22.50 -0.72
#